data_AF-W3WUT1-F1
#
_entry.id   AF-W3WUT1-F1
#
_cell.length_a   1.000
_cell.length_b   1.000
_cell.length_c   1.000
_cell.angle_alpha   90.00
_cell.angle_beta   90.00
_cell.angle_gamma   90.00
#
_symmetry.space_group_name_H-M   'P 1'
#
loop_
_entity.id
_entity.type
_entity.pdbx_description
1 polymer ?
#
loop_
_entity_poly.entity_id
_entity_poly.type
_entity_poly.pdbx_seq_one_letter_code
_entity_poly.pdbx_strand_id
1 'polypeptide(L)'
;MKGWTFTHGGYPQALQESDLPEDTSPLKPTQVRVKVKAASVNPIDAQLMGFPLLGSLPNFVLPANKGVGEDFSGVVEQAGAKSGFKPGDAVFGIVYFFPSGSLTETITVDTNSPGKSIVLHKPIDWSFEEAAAVPLVWLTAQTTIDAVGPWMKNKKLAVLGGSSSCGMYVSYIAKQRGWKVIASCSGAKADFARSMGADEIIDYTTTSVPEKIKEFGPDAIIDCVGGPDCVQLAKRYVTVVGDKTSTDRLGMGGRYTYMFNPQMFGRAVMGRIGFGSSYTCINLVYKDSYLKEALDLPKDKIIIDSTFDFSQVREAFERLNTGRVKGKVIVRVSP
;
A
#
# COMPACT_ATOMS: atom_id res chain seq x y z
N MET A 1 -13.35 -8.59 -22.13
CA MET A 1 -13.10 -7.37 -21.33
C MET A 1 -11.64 -6.98 -21.44
N LYS A 2 -11.32 -5.69 -21.36
CA LYS A 2 -9.94 -5.19 -21.37
C LYS A 2 -9.34 -5.26 -19.96
N GLY A 3 -8.05 -5.56 -19.89
CA GLY A 3 -7.29 -5.60 -18.65
C GLY A 3 -5.80 -5.40 -18.89
N TRP A 4 -5.10 -4.80 -17.94
CA TRP A 4 -3.64 -4.76 -17.94
C TRP A 4 -3.08 -5.99 -17.27
N THR A 5 -2.15 -6.62 -17.97
CA THR A 5 -1.46 -7.81 -17.50
C THR A 5 0.03 -7.66 -17.69
N PHE A 6 0.79 -8.47 -16.97
CA PHE A 6 2.22 -8.62 -17.20
C PHE A 6 2.58 -10.09 -17.39
N THR A 7 3.64 -10.31 -18.17
CA THR A 7 4.38 -11.57 -18.24
C THR A 7 5.71 -11.42 -17.50
N HIS A 8 6.60 -12.40 -17.60
CA HIS A 8 7.98 -12.23 -17.11
C HIS A 8 8.76 -11.20 -17.95
N GLY A 9 9.60 -10.39 -17.30
CA GLY A 9 10.67 -9.62 -17.97
C GLY A 9 10.44 -8.11 -18.10
N GLY A 10 11.11 -7.33 -17.23
CA GLY A 10 11.36 -5.89 -17.40
C GLY A 10 10.19 -4.96 -17.07
N TYR A 11 10.33 -4.15 -16.04
CA TYR A 11 9.41 -3.06 -15.75
C TYR A 11 9.79 -1.78 -16.52
N PRO A 12 8.83 -1.01 -17.09
CA PRO A 12 7.40 -1.31 -17.23
C PRO A 12 7.06 -2.06 -18.53
N GLN A 13 8.05 -2.48 -19.33
CA GLN A 13 7.81 -3.01 -20.69
C GLN A 13 7.04 -4.34 -20.71
N ALA A 14 7.10 -5.15 -19.64
CA ALA A 14 6.29 -6.36 -19.49
C ALA A 14 4.79 -6.08 -19.37
N LEU A 15 4.38 -4.85 -19.05
CA LEU A 15 2.97 -4.48 -18.96
C LEU A 15 2.38 -4.33 -20.35
N GLN A 16 1.24 -4.98 -20.57
CA GLN A 16 0.47 -4.87 -21.79
C GLN A 16 -1.01 -4.82 -21.49
N GLU A 17 -1.74 -4.03 -22.27
CA GLU A 17 -3.18 -4.15 -22.38
C GLU A 17 -3.51 -5.45 -23.12
N SER A 18 -4.39 -6.24 -22.51
CA SER A 18 -4.78 -7.57 -22.98
C SER A 18 -6.30 -7.66 -23.09
N ASP A 19 -6.76 -8.39 -24.11
CA ASP A 19 -8.14 -8.87 -24.17
C ASP A 19 -8.27 -10.11 -23.28
N LEU A 20 -9.00 -9.96 -22.18
CA LEU A 20 -9.28 -11.00 -21.21
C LEU A 20 -10.67 -11.59 -21.46
N PRO A 21 -10.84 -12.91 -21.26
CA PRO A 21 -12.16 -13.51 -21.29
C PRO A 21 -13.03 -12.82 -20.23
N GLU A 22 -14.23 -12.41 -20.64
CA GLU A 22 -15.20 -11.90 -19.68
C GLU A 22 -15.64 -13.05 -18.77
N ASP A 23 -15.55 -12.84 -17.46
CA ASP A 23 -16.03 -13.82 -16.50
C ASP A 23 -17.56 -13.76 -16.45
N THR A 24 -18.20 -14.59 -17.27
CA THR A 24 -19.66 -14.76 -17.28
C THR A 24 -20.14 -15.87 -16.35
N SER A 25 -19.25 -16.42 -15.51
CA SER A 25 -19.60 -17.52 -14.61
C SER A 25 -20.66 -17.06 -13.59
N PRO A 26 -21.60 -17.92 -13.19
CA PRO A 26 -22.52 -17.62 -12.09
C PRO A 26 -21.76 -17.27 -10.82
N LEU A 27 -22.17 -16.19 -10.14
CA LEU A 27 -21.57 -15.80 -8.87
C LEU A 27 -21.89 -16.81 -7.77
N LYS A 28 -20.88 -17.12 -6.94
CA LYS A 28 -21.10 -17.77 -5.65
C LYS A 28 -21.91 -16.84 -4.74
N PRO A 29 -22.58 -17.36 -3.69
CA PRO A 29 -23.42 -16.56 -2.82
C PRO A 29 -22.73 -15.35 -2.18
N THR A 30 -21.42 -15.42 -1.90
CA THR A 30 -20.64 -14.36 -1.26
C THR A 30 -19.85 -13.50 -2.25
N GLN A 31 -19.98 -13.73 -3.56
CA GLN A 31 -19.24 -12.97 -4.55
C GLN A 31 -20.00 -11.73 -5.01
N VAL A 32 -19.25 -10.70 -5.37
CA VAL A 32 -19.73 -9.52 -6.09
C VAL A 32 -18.90 -9.34 -7.35
N ARG A 33 -19.56 -9.04 -8.46
CA ARG A 33 -18.91 -8.59 -9.69
C ARG A 33 -19.01 -7.08 -9.75
N VAL A 34 -17.86 -6.42 -9.88
CA VAL A 34 -17.73 -4.97 -9.82
C VAL A 34 -17.17 -4.49 -11.15
N LYS A 35 -17.88 -3.55 -11.78
CA LYS A 35 -17.34 -2.73 -12.86
C LYS A 35 -16.40 -1.70 -12.28
N VAL A 36 -15.12 -1.82 -12.57
CA VAL A 36 -14.08 -0.95 -12.01
C VAL A 36 -14.14 0.41 -12.68
N LYS A 37 -14.23 1.45 -11.88
CA LYS A 37 -14.22 2.86 -12.31
C LYS A 37 -12.84 3.46 -12.18
N ALA A 38 -12.17 3.22 -11.04
CA ALA A 38 -10.80 3.63 -10.83
C ALA A 38 -10.00 2.55 -10.11
N ALA A 39 -8.71 2.51 -10.40
CA ALA A 39 -7.72 1.71 -9.70
C ALA A 39 -6.53 2.60 -9.37
N SER A 40 -5.63 2.14 -8.50
CA SER A 40 -4.39 2.86 -8.24
C SER A 40 -3.18 1.96 -8.32
N VAL A 41 -2.04 2.56 -8.66
CA VAL A 41 -0.77 1.85 -8.77
C VAL A 41 0.06 2.02 -7.50
N ASN A 42 0.79 0.98 -7.14
CA ASN A 42 1.59 0.87 -5.94
C ASN A 42 2.99 0.30 -6.25
N PRO A 43 4.00 0.58 -5.39
CA PRO A 43 5.33 0.01 -5.58
C PRO A 43 5.31 -1.53 -5.62
N ILE A 44 4.44 -2.18 -4.82
CA ILE A 44 4.32 -3.64 -4.82
C ILE A 44 3.89 -4.19 -6.18
N ASP A 45 3.04 -3.47 -6.92
CA ASP A 45 2.61 -3.89 -8.26
C ASP A 45 3.82 -4.00 -9.20
N ALA A 46 4.68 -2.98 -9.21
CA ALA A 46 5.92 -2.97 -9.99
C ALA A 46 6.92 -4.04 -9.51
N GLN A 47 7.05 -4.22 -8.19
CA GLN A 47 7.95 -5.20 -7.59
C GLN A 47 7.59 -6.64 -7.98
N LEU A 48 6.29 -6.97 -8.00
CA LEU A 48 5.83 -8.29 -8.41
C LEU A 48 6.11 -8.57 -9.89
N MET A 49 6.08 -7.56 -10.76
CA MET A 49 6.48 -7.74 -12.17
C MET A 49 7.95 -8.16 -12.30
N GLY A 50 8.81 -7.61 -11.45
CA GLY A 50 10.23 -7.94 -11.39
C GLY A 50 10.57 -9.19 -10.57
N PHE A 51 9.60 -9.84 -9.93
CA PHE A 51 9.88 -10.92 -8.98
C PHE A 51 10.20 -12.24 -9.70
N PRO A 52 11.44 -12.76 -9.63
CA PRO A 52 11.88 -13.89 -10.47
C PRO A 52 11.06 -15.16 -10.29
N LEU A 53 10.60 -15.41 -9.06
CA LEU A 53 9.82 -16.60 -8.72
C LEU A 53 8.49 -16.67 -9.48
N LEU A 54 7.83 -15.54 -9.73
CA LEU A 54 6.56 -15.53 -10.47
C LEU A 54 6.72 -15.89 -11.94
N GLY A 55 7.90 -15.61 -12.53
CA GLY A 55 8.23 -16.04 -13.89
C GLY A 55 8.55 -17.53 -14.01
N SER A 56 8.96 -18.17 -12.91
CA SER A 56 9.32 -19.59 -12.88
C SER A 56 8.17 -20.56 -12.59
N LEU A 57 6.99 -20.05 -12.20
CA LEU A 57 5.85 -20.89 -11.86
C LEU A 57 5.19 -21.49 -13.13
N PRO A 58 4.83 -22.79 -13.13
CA PRO A 58 4.08 -23.38 -14.23
C PRO A 58 2.71 -22.71 -14.43
N ASN A 59 2.23 -22.67 -15.68
CA ASN A 59 0.96 -22.01 -16.04
C ASN A 59 -0.28 -22.54 -15.31
N PHE A 60 -0.27 -23.81 -14.88
CA PHE A 60 -1.37 -24.38 -14.10
C PHE A 60 -1.37 -23.91 -12.63
N VAL A 61 -0.25 -23.37 -12.15
CA VAL A 61 -0.12 -22.75 -10.81
C VAL A 61 -0.46 -21.27 -10.90
N LEU A 62 0.10 -20.57 -11.89
CA LEU A 62 -0.11 -19.15 -12.10
C LEU A 62 -0.14 -18.87 -13.62
N PRO A 63 -1.22 -18.29 -14.16
CA PRO A 63 -1.31 -18.01 -15.58
C PRO A 63 -0.12 -17.19 -16.10
N ALA A 64 0.25 -17.38 -17.37
CA ALA A 64 1.34 -16.64 -18.01
C ALA A 64 1.10 -15.12 -17.94
N ASN A 65 -0.11 -14.70 -18.30
CA ASN A 65 -0.61 -13.33 -18.15
C ASN A 65 -1.17 -13.15 -16.75
N LYS A 66 -0.54 -12.30 -15.96
CA LYS A 66 -0.91 -12.03 -14.57
C LYS A 66 -1.57 -10.66 -14.48
N GLY A 67 -2.68 -10.54 -13.75
CA GLY A 67 -3.31 -9.25 -13.49
C GLY A 67 -2.45 -8.34 -12.62
N VAL A 68 -2.72 -7.04 -12.67
CA VAL A 68 -1.94 -5.99 -11.98
C VAL A 68 -2.87 -5.07 -11.18
N GLY A 69 -2.37 -4.56 -10.06
CA GLY A 69 -3.09 -3.64 -9.20
C GLY A 69 -3.92 -4.39 -8.16
N GLU A 70 -4.02 -3.79 -6.97
CA GLU A 70 -4.85 -4.30 -5.89
C GLU A 70 -6.00 -3.36 -5.55
N ASP A 71 -5.75 -2.05 -5.54
CA ASP A 71 -6.71 -1.04 -5.15
C ASP A 71 -7.76 -0.84 -6.24
N PHE A 72 -9.04 -0.77 -5.87
CA PHE A 72 -10.13 -0.47 -6.79
C PHE A 72 -11.23 0.36 -6.15
N SER A 73 -12.01 1.01 -7.01
CA SER A 73 -13.35 1.49 -6.73
C SER A 73 -14.22 1.32 -7.97
N GLY A 74 -15.52 1.11 -7.77
CA GLY A 74 -16.41 0.78 -8.87
C GLY A 74 -17.85 0.62 -8.46
N VAL A 75 -18.65 0.07 -9.38
CA VAL A 75 -20.08 -0.16 -9.18
C VAL A 75 -20.36 -1.65 -9.28
N VAL A 76 -21.14 -2.18 -8.34
CA VAL A 76 -21.58 -3.58 -8.37
C VAL A 76 -22.49 -3.81 -9.57
N GLU A 77 -22.11 -4.73 -10.46
CA GLU A 77 -22.94 -5.17 -11.59
C GLU A 77 -23.83 -6.35 -11.19
N GLN A 78 -23.26 -7.30 -10.45
CA GLN A 78 -23.95 -8.49 -9.97
C GLN A 78 -23.51 -8.82 -8.55
N ALA A 79 -24.43 -9.34 -7.76
CA ALA A 79 -24.18 -9.69 -6.37
C ALA A 79 -24.78 -11.05 -6.05
N GLY A 80 -23.99 -11.90 -5.39
CA GLY A 80 -24.49 -13.13 -4.79
C GLY A 80 -25.40 -12.83 -3.59
N ALA A 81 -26.33 -13.75 -3.32
CA ALA A 81 -27.40 -13.56 -2.34
C ALA A 81 -26.94 -13.33 -0.88
N LYS A 82 -25.69 -13.65 -0.54
CA LYS A 82 -25.07 -13.48 0.79
C LYS A 82 -23.91 -12.49 0.78
N SER A 83 -23.72 -11.75 -0.30
CA SER A 83 -22.60 -10.82 -0.43
C SER A 83 -22.72 -9.60 0.48
N GLY A 84 -23.95 -9.18 0.81
CA GLY A 84 -24.23 -7.92 1.51
C GLY A 84 -24.35 -6.71 0.58
N PHE A 85 -24.29 -6.91 -0.74
CA PHE A 85 -24.38 -5.86 -1.75
C PHE A 85 -25.53 -6.13 -2.74
N LYS A 86 -25.88 -5.11 -3.52
CA LYS A 86 -26.82 -5.20 -4.65
C LYS A 86 -26.26 -4.49 -5.88
N PRO A 87 -26.72 -4.85 -7.10
CA PRO A 87 -26.41 -4.09 -8.31
C PRO A 87 -26.67 -2.59 -8.13
N GLY A 88 -25.74 -1.77 -8.63
CA GLY A 88 -25.77 -0.30 -8.51
C GLY A 88 -25.08 0.26 -7.27
N ASP A 89 -24.71 -0.57 -6.28
CA ASP A 89 -23.95 -0.08 -5.12
C ASP A 89 -22.56 0.42 -5.56
N ALA A 90 -22.19 1.63 -5.12
CA ALA A 90 -20.83 2.13 -5.26
C ALA A 90 -19.94 1.53 -4.17
N VAL A 91 -18.81 0.95 -4.57
CA VAL A 91 -17.91 0.21 -3.69
C VAL A 91 -16.45 0.59 -3.91
N PHE A 92 -15.63 0.29 -2.92
CA PHE A 92 -14.17 0.40 -3.00
C PHE A 92 -13.52 -0.67 -2.16
N GLY A 93 -12.25 -0.95 -2.43
CA GLY A 93 -11.56 -2.00 -1.71
C GLY A 93 -10.23 -2.39 -2.32
N ILE A 94 -9.79 -3.57 -1.91
CA ILE A 94 -8.51 -4.15 -2.33
C ILE A 94 -8.72 -5.61 -2.72
N VAL A 95 -8.12 -6.03 -3.82
CA VAL A 95 -8.08 -7.43 -4.27
C VAL A 95 -6.69 -8.01 -4.13
N TYR A 96 -6.61 -9.33 -3.97
CA TYR A 96 -5.33 -10.02 -3.99
C TYR A 96 -4.80 -10.07 -5.42
N PHE A 97 -3.49 -9.88 -5.60
CA PHE A 97 -2.80 -9.77 -6.89
C PHE A 97 -3.11 -10.85 -7.94
N PHE A 98 -3.40 -12.09 -7.50
CA PHE A 98 -3.55 -13.25 -8.37
C PHE A 98 -4.89 -13.98 -8.15
N PRO A 99 -5.53 -14.48 -9.22
CA PRO A 99 -5.07 -14.46 -10.62
C PRO A 99 -5.36 -13.16 -11.39
N SER A 100 -6.22 -12.29 -10.85
CA SER A 100 -6.67 -11.05 -11.50
C SER A 100 -6.41 -9.85 -10.59
N GLY A 101 -5.92 -8.75 -11.16
CA GLY A 101 -5.69 -7.49 -10.45
C GLY A 101 -6.77 -6.46 -10.78
N SER A 102 -6.71 -5.29 -10.16
CA SER A 102 -7.72 -4.23 -10.27
C SER A 102 -7.62 -3.37 -11.53
N LEU A 103 -6.52 -3.41 -12.28
CA LEU A 103 -6.38 -2.72 -13.57
C LEU A 103 -7.07 -3.49 -14.69
N THR A 104 -8.38 -3.68 -14.55
CA THR A 104 -9.23 -4.46 -15.46
C THR A 104 -10.66 -3.93 -15.38
N GLU A 105 -11.42 -3.99 -16.48
CA GLU A 105 -12.76 -3.38 -16.54
C GLU A 105 -13.73 -3.95 -15.49
N THR A 106 -13.59 -5.23 -15.14
CA THR A 106 -14.46 -5.92 -14.20
C THR A 106 -13.65 -6.86 -13.30
N ILE A 107 -13.99 -6.90 -12.01
CA ILE A 107 -13.41 -7.84 -11.04
C ILE A 107 -14.50 -8.61 -10.31
N THR A 108 -14.18 -9.83 -9.88
CA THR A 108 -15.04 -10.61 -8.98
C THR A 108 -14.37 -10.69 -7.61
N VAL A 109 -15.03 -10.19 -6.57
CA VAL A 109 -14.53 -10.17 -5.19
C VAL A 109 -15.41 -11.07 -4.32
N ASP A 110 -14.80 -11.95 -3.53
CA ASP A 110 -15.51 -12.75 -2.54
C ASP A 110 -15.50 -12.04 -1.19
N THR A 111 -16.68 -11.65 -0.70
CA THR A 111 -16.85 -10.92 0.56
C THR A 111 -16.58 -11.78 1.79
N ASN A 112 -16.43 -13.09 1.62
CA ASN A 112 -16.09 -14.03 2.68
C ASN A 112 -14.73 -14.71 2.41
N SER A 113 -13.72 -13.92 2.04
CA SER A 113 -12.35 -14.39 1.85
C SER A 113 -11.34 -13.65 2.76
N PRO A 114 -11.37 -13.93 4.09
CA PRO A 114 -10.48 -13.27 5.04
C PRO A 114 -9.02 -13.40 4.62
N GLY A 115 -8.28 -12.30 4.70
CA GLY A 115 -6.86 -12.27 4.37
C GLY A 115 -6.55 -12.19 2.86
N LYS A 116 -7.55 -12.09 1.99
CA LYS A 116 -7.33 -11.98 0.52
C LYS A 116 -7.87 -10.71 -0.08
N SER A 117 -9.14 -10.37 0.16
CA SER A 117 -9.78 -9.24 -0.49
C SER A 117 -10.82 -8.62 0.41
N ILE A 118 -11.02 -7.31 0.26
CA ILE A 118 -11.94 -6.52 1.07
C ILE A 118 -12.71 -5.63 0.11
N VAL A 119 -14.03 -5.56 0.30
CA VAL A 119 -14.91 -4.65 -0.42
C VAL A 119 -15.86 -4.00 0.58
N LEU A 120 -15.95 -2.67 0.54
CA LEU A 120 -16.84 -1.88 1.37
C LEU A 120 -17.65 -0.92 0.48
N HIS A 121 -18.78 -0.43 1.00
CA HIS A 121 -19.50 0.66 0.35
C HIS A 121 -18.61 1.91 0.30
N LYS A 122 -18.56 2.55 -0.86
CA LYS A 122 -17.85 3.81 -1.05
C LYS A 122 -18.61 4.92 -0.31
N PRO A 123 -17.95 5.73 0.55
CA PRO A 123 -18.55 6.96 1.07
C PRO A 123 -19.09 7.83 -0.07
N ILE A 124 -20.27 8.41 0.10
CA ILE A 124 -20.96 9.14 -0.97
C ILE A 124 -20.15 10.33 -1.48
N ASP A 125 -19.45 11.03 -0.59
CA ASP A 125 -18.70 12.26 -0.89
C ASP A 125 -17.37 12.02 -1.61
N TRP A 126 -16.87 10.77 -1.66
CA TRP A 126 -15.63 10.45 -2.34
C TRP A 126 -15.87 10.22 -3.83
N SER A 127 -15.01 10.71 -4.70
CA SER A 127 -14.98 10.25 -6.09
C SER A 127 -14.51 8.79 -6.17
N PHE A 128 -14.65 8.15 -7.33
CA PHE A 128 -14.07 6.81 -7.52
C PHE A 128 -12.54 6.86 -7.44
N GLU A 129 -11.90 7.89 -8.00
CA GLU A 129 -10.45 8.10 -7.90
C GLU A 129 -9.99 8.25 -6.45
N GLU A 130 -10.72 9.05 -5.65
CA GLU A 130 -10.44 9.25 -4.23
C GLU A 130 -10.58 7.92 -3.46
N ALA A 131 -11.64 7.17 -3.72
CA ALA A 131 -11.86 5.89 -3.06
C ALA A 131 -10.81 4.83 -3.43
N ALA A 132 -10.32 4.82 -4.67
CA ALA A 132 -9.25 3.92 -5.11
C ALA A 132 -7.86 4.33 -4.57
N ALA A 133 -7.71 5.56 -4.04
CA ALA A 133 -6.46 6.04 -3.47
C ALA A 133 -6.17 5.51 -2.06
N VAL A 134 -7.18 4.99 -1.36
CA VAL A 134 -7.12 4.73 0.09
C VAL A 134 -6.64 3.31 0.48
N PRO A 135 -7.16 2.20 -0.10
CA PRO A 135 -7.18 0.92 0.59
C PRO A 135 -5.82 0.37 1.00
N LEU A 136 -4.90 0.15 0.06
CA LEU A 136 -3.59 -0.46 0.34
C LEU A 136 -2.78 0.37 1.31
N VAL A 137 -2.66 1.67 1.08
CA VAL A 137 -1.80 2.54 1.90
C VAL A 137 -2.39 2.77 3.29
N TRP A 138 -3.72 2.81 3.42
CA TRP A 138 -4.39 2.86 4.71
C TRP A 138 -4.20 1.57 5.52
N LEU A 139 -4.43 0.41 4.87
CA LEU A 139 -4.18 -0.91 5.47
C LEU A 139 -2.71 -1.07 5.87
N THR A 140 -1.78 -0.54 5.08
CA THR A 140 -0.35 -0.55 5.40
C THR A 140 -0.09 0.29 6.65
N ALA A 141 -0.61 1.51 6.71
CA ALA A 141 -0.48 2.38 7.86
C ALA A 141 -1.04 1.73 9.14
N GLN A 142 -2.26 1.18 9.10
CA GLN A 142 -2.86 0.45 10.21
C GLN A 142 -2.03 -0.74 10.65
N THR A 143 -1.50 -1.53 9.70
CA THR A 143 -0.63 -2.67 10.00
C THR A 143 0.64 -2.22 10.74
N THR A 144 1.28 -1.14 10.29
CA THR A 144 2.48 -0.61 10.97
C THR A 144 2.17 -0.04 12.35
N ILE A 145 1.06 0.70 12.48
CA ILE A 145 0.60 1.32 13.72
C ILE A 145 0.29 0.24 14.78
N ASP A 146 -0.38 -0.84 14.40
CA ASP A 146 -0.66 -1.95 15.32
C ASP A 146 0.61 -2.71 15.70
N ALA A 147 1.59 -2.82 14.79
CA ALA A 147 2.88 -3.44 15.06
C ALA A 147 3.77 -2.66 16.05
N VAL A 148 3.52 -1.35 16.23
CA VAL A 148 4.20 -0.51 17.22
C VAL A 148 3.37 -0.23 18.46
N GLY A 149 2.04 -0.32 18.40
CA GLY A 149 1.12 0.02 19.49
C GLY A 149 1.54 -0.47 20.89
N PRO A 150 1.91 -1.75 21.07
CA PRO A 150 2.36 -2.29 22.37
C PRO A 150 3.63 -1.64 22.95
N TRP A 151 4.37 -0.87 22.14
CA TRP A 151 5.65 -0.26 22.50
C TRP A 151 5.52 1.23 22.89
N MET A 152 4.37 1.85 22.63
CA MET A 152 4.17 3.31 22.70
C MET A 152 3.98 3.85 24.13
N LYS A 153 4.94 3.60 25.02
CA LYS A 153 4.87 3.97 26.44
C LYS A 153 4.85 5.49 26.66
N ASN A 154 5.72 6.21 25.96
CA ASN A 154 5.83 7.67 26.02
C ASN A 154 5.01 8.35 24.92
N LYS A 155 4.30 7.57 24.09
CA LYS A 155 3.51 8.04 22.94
C LYS A 155 4.33 8.86 21.95
N LYS A 156 5.62 8.55 21.75
CA LYS A 156 6.51 9.25 20.80
C LYS A 156 6.85 8.35 19.62
N LEU A 157 6.40 8.70 18.42
CA LEU A 157 6.61 7.93 17.19
C LEU A 157 7.50 8.71 16.22
N ALA A 158 8.48 8.04 15.64
CA ALA A 158 9.19 8.55 14.47
C ALA A 158 8.69 7.89 13.19
N VAL A 159 8.42 8.68 12.16
CA VAL A 159 7.95 8.23 10.84
C VAL A 159 8.95 8.62 9.77
N LEU A 160 9.65 7.64 9.19
CA LEU A 160 10.58 7.91 8.10
C LEU A 160 9.82 7.98 6.78
N GLY A 161 9.96 9.08 6.05
CA GLY A 161 9.21 9.31 4.82
C GLY A 161 7.77 9.70 5.07
N GLY A 162 7.53 10.61 6.02
CA GLY A 162 6.19 11.06 6.44
C GLY A 162 5.36 11.71 5.33
N SER A 163 5.97 12.14 4.23
CA SER A 163 5.26 12.64 3.05
C SER A 163 4.93 11.58 1.98
N SER A 164 5.29 10.31 2.23
CA SER A 164 4.87 9.19 1.38
C SER A 164 3.40 8.84 1.62
N SER A 165 2.77 8.14 0.68
CA SER A 165 1.36 7.74 0.76
C SER A 165 1.06 6.87 1.99
N CYS A 166 2.03 6.06 2.43
CA CYS A 166 1.93 5.31 3.69
C CYS A 166 2.23 6.21 4.89
N GLY A 167 3.35 6.93 4.88
CA GLY A 167 3.81 7.75 6.01
C GLY A 167 2.83 8.86 6.42
N MET A 168 2.10 9.42 5.45
CA MET A 168 1.08 10.44 5.73
C MET A 168 -0.09 9.87 6.54
N TYR A 169 -0.56 8.65 6.23
CA TYR A 169 -1.62 8.00 6.99
C TYR A 169 -1.12 7.43 8.31
N VAL A 170 0.14 6.99 8.40
CA VAL A 170 0.77 6.63 9.69
C VAL A 170 0.74 7.83 10.64
N SER A 171 1.16 9.01 10.16
CA SER A 171 1.15 10.25 10.95
C SER A 171 -0.28 10.62 11.35
N TYR A 172 -1.23 10.52 10.42
CA TYR A 172 -2.64 10.85 10.67
C TYR A 172 -3.23 9.97 11.77
N ILE A 173 -3.09 8.65 11.64
CA ILE A 173 -3.61 7.68 12.61
C ILE A 173 -2.91 7.83 13.96
N ALA A 174 -1.59 8.01 13.98
CA ALA A 174 -0.84 8.22 15.22
C ALA A 174 -1.34 9.44 16.00
N LYS A 175 -1.71 10.52 15.31
CA LYS A 175 -2.32 11.69 15.96
C LYS A 175 -3.71 11.44 16.51
N GLN A 176 -4.54 10.69 15.81
CA GLN A 176 -5.84 10.27 16.36
C GLN A 176 -5.67 9.42 17.63
N ARG A 177 -4.57 8.67 17.75
CA ARG A 177 -4.19 7.92 18.97
C ARG A 177 -3.53 8.79 20.06
N GLY A 178 -3.40 10.09 19.84
CA GLY A 178 -2.78 11.03 20.79
C GLY A 178 -1.27 10.86 20.92
N TRP A 179 -0.58 10.35 19.89
CA TRP A 179 0.87 10.23 19.88
C TRP A 179 1.52 11.51 19.35
N LYS A 180 2.71 11.82 19.86
CA LYS A 180 3.59 12.86 19.31
C LYS A 180 4.41 12.26 18.17
N VAL A 181 4.39 12.90 17.01
CA VAL A 181 4.99 12.39 15.78
C VAL A 181 6.13 13.30 15.31
N ILE A 182 7.31 12.74 15.14
CA ILE A 182 8.38 13.35 14.33
C ILE A 182 8.44 12.65 12.98
N ALA A 183 8.45 13.41 11.88
CA ALA A 183 8.41 12.84 10.54
C ALA A 183 9.57 13.35 9.67
N SER A 184 10.23 12.47 8.92
CA SER A 184 11.23 12.88 7.94
C SER A 184 10.60 13.11 6.56
N CYS A 185 10.91 14.25 5.95
CA CYS A 185 10.56 14.58 4.57
C CYS A 185 11.51 15.68 4.05
N SER A 186 11.38 16.09 2.79
CA SER A 186 12.09 17.30 2.34
C SER A 186 11.41 18.54 2.93
N GLY A 187 12.16 19.63 3.10
CA GLY A 187 11.62 20.91 3.58
C GLY A 187 10.39 21.38 2.79
N ALA A 188 10.40 21.20 1.46
CA ALA A 188 9.28 21.53 0.58
C ALA A 188 7.97 20.75 0.88
N LYS A 189 8.03 19.64 1.62
CA LYS A 189 6.87 18.83 2.03
C LYS A 189 6.55 18.95 3.51
N ALA A 190 7.23 19.83 4.26
CA ALA A 190 7.06 19.97 5.71
C ALA A 190 5.62 20.34 6.11
N ASP A 191 5.04 21.37 5.49
CA ASP A 191 3.67 21.81 5.82
C ASP A 191 2.63 20.75 5.47
N PHE A 192 2.86 20.01 4.39
CA PHE A 192 2.04 18.87 4.05
C PHE A 192 2.11 17.78 5.13
N ALA A 193 3.32 17.39 5.56
CA ALA A 193 3.48 16.39 6.62
C ALA A 193 2.82 16.86 7.95
N ARG A 194 2.93 18.14 8.30
CA ARG A 194 2.22 18.72 9.45
C ARG A 194 0.70 18.65 9.30
N SER A 195 0.17 18.96 8.12
CA SER A 195 -1.26 18.86 7.83
C SER A 195 -1.81 17.43 7.94
N MET A 196 -0.91 16.44 7.86
CA MET A 196 -1.19 15.01 8.02
C MET A 196 -0.84 14.49 9.43
N GLY A 197 -0.43 15.36 10.35
CA GLY A 197 -0.26 15.02 11.76
C GLY A 197 1.17 14.99 12.29
N ALA A 198 2.19 15.35 11.52
CA ALA A 198 3.53 15.49 12.08
C ALA A 198 3.59 16.71 13.04
N ASP A 199 4.08 16.51 14.26
CA ASP A 199 4.37 17.59 15.22
C ASP A 199 5.73 18.24 14.94
N GLU A 200 6.71 17.41 14.62
CA GLU A 200 8.08 17.81 14.33
C GLU A 200 8.49 17.28 12.95
N ILE A 201 9.30 18.06 12.23
CA ILE A 201 9.77 17.71 10.89
C ILE A 201 11.30 17.60 10.93
N ILE A 202 11.81 16.51 10.36
CA ILE A 202 13.22 16.36 10.02
C ILE A 202 13.36 16.60 8.53
N ASP A 203 13.94 17.73 8.16
CA ASP A 203 14.33 17.98 6.78
C ASP A 203 15.62 17.23 6.47
N TYR A 204 15.48 16.08 5.79
CA TYR A 204 16.63 15.23 5.45
C TYR A 204 17.59 15.90 4.46
N THR A 205 17.19 17.01 3.83
CA THR A 205 18.06 17.74 2.88
C THR A 205 19.05 18.67 3.57
N THR A 206 18.81 18.99 4.85
CA THR A 206 19.61 19.95 5.61
C THR A 206 20.11 19.41 6.95
N THR A 207 19.56 18.29 7.43
CA THR A 207 19.88 17.73 8.75
C THR A 207 20.02 16.21 8.74
N SER A 208 20.81 15.67 9.68
CA SER A 208 20.98 14.24 9.87
C SER A 208 19.74 13.60 10.51
N VAL A 209 19.10 12.69 9.78
CA VAL A 209 17.92 11.96 10.25
C VAL A 209 18.21 11.12 11.50
N PRO A 210 19.29 10.29 11.55
CA PRO A 210 19.64 9.53 12.74
C PRO A 210 19.85 10.40 13.98
N GLU A 211 20.53 11.54 13.85
CA GLU A 211 20.80 12.44 14.98
C GLU A 211 19.51 13.03 15.54
N LYS A 212 18.60 13.50 14.67
CA LYS A 212 17.32 14.06 15.09
C LYS A 212 16.37 13.03 15.69
N ILE A 213 16.40 11.79 15.21
CA ILE A 213 15.65 10.69 15.84
C ILE A 213 16.22 10.39 17.22
N LYS A 214 17.55 10.36 17.38
CA LYS A 214 18.19 10.13 18.67
C LYS A 214 17.87 11.22 19.68
N GLU A 215 17.89 12.49 19.24
CA GLU A 215 17.48 13.65 20.05
C GLU A 215 16.00 13.55 20.46
N PHE A 216 15.13 13.17 19.53
CA PHE A 216 13.71 12.98 19.82
C PHE A 216 13.46 11.80 20.76
N GLY A 217 14.24 10.71 20.68
CA GLY A 217 14.08 9.54 21.55
C GLY A 217 12.68 8.90 21.48
N PRO A 218 12.26 8.40 20.30
CA PRO A 218 10.95 7.79 20.14
C PRO A 218 10.87 6.41 20.82
N ASP A 219 9.65 5.99 21.15
CA ASP A 219 9.37 4.62 21.58
C ASP A 219 9.57 3.62 20.43
N ALA A 220 9.12 4.03 19.23
CA ALA A 220 9.15 3.22 18.02
C ALA A 220 9.43 4.06 16.77
N ILE A 221 9.93 3.40 15.73
CA ILE A 221 10.11 3.94 14.40
C ILE A 221 9.25 3.14 13.42
N ILE A 222 8.48 3.84 12.59
CA ILE A 222 7.86 3.29 11.38
C ILE A 222 8.61 3.86 10.18
N ASP A 223 9.12 2.97 9.32
CA ASP A 223 10.01 3.29 8.23
C ASP A 223 9.39 2.96 6.86
N CYS A 224 9.16 4.01 6.07
CA CYS A 224 8.68 3.95 4.70
C CYS A 224 9.76 4.31 3.66
N VAL A 225 11.02 4.48 4.07
CA VAL A 225 12.14 4.91 3.22
C VAL A 225 13.15 3.79 3.03
N GLY A 226 13.49 3.11 4.13
CA GLY A 226 14.45 2.02 4.18
C GLY A 226 15.85 2.45 4.61
N GLY A 227 16.75 1.49 4.60
CA GLY A 227 18.13 1.64 5.08
C GLY A 227 18.31 1.26 6.56
N PRO A 228 19.56 1.04 6.99
CA PRO A 228 19.84 0.49 8.32
C PRO A 228 20.07 1.56 9.41
N ASP A 229 20.26 2.83 9.03
CA ASP A 229 20.85 3.87 9.91
C ASP A 229 20.01 4.16 11.16
N CYS A 230 18.69 3.96 11.08
CA CYS A 230 17.77 4.26 12.17
C CYS A 230 17.35 3.02 12.97
N VAL A 231 17.79 1.81 12.60
CA VAL A 231 17.25 0.56 13.13
C VAL A 231 17.43 0.40 14.65
N GLN A 232 18.52 0.95 15.20
CA GLN A 232 18.84 0.83 16.63
C GLN A 232 18.51 2.08 17.45
N LEU A 233 17.75 3.03 16.89
CA LEU A 233 17.44 4.30 17.54
C LEU A 233 16.13 4.31 18.33
N ALA A 234 15.40 3.20 18.34
CA ALA A 234 14.18 3.02 19.12
C ALA A 234 14.02 1.56 19.55
N LYS A 235 13.23 1.30 20.59
CA LYS A 235 13.01 -0.09 21.08
C LYS A 235 12.32 -0.97 20.03
N ARG A 236 11.52 -0.36 19.16
CA ARG A 236 10.78 -1.03 18.10
C ARG A 236 11.02 -0.35 16.76
N TYR A 237 11.44 -1.12 15.77
CA TYR A 237 11.61 -0.70 14.39
C TYR A 237 10.73 -1.54 13.46
N VAL A 238 9.80 -0.88 12.77
CA VAL A 238 8.90 -1.48 11.79
C VAL A 238 9.15 -0.84 10.44
N THR A 239 9.45 -1.63 9.41
CA THR A 239 9.66 -1.13 8.04
C THR A 239 8.74 -1.84 7.06
N VAL A 240 8.33 -1.13 6.00
CA VAL A 240 7.58 -1.70 4.87
C VAL A 240 8.48 -2.03 3.69
N VAL A 241 9.71 -1.50 3.67
CA VAL A 241 10.65 -1.59 2.55
C VAL A 241 11.88 -2.43 2.87
N GLY A 242 12.25 -2.55 4.15
CA GLY A 242 13.49 -3.23 4.56
C GLY A 242 14.70 -2.30 4.48
N ASP A 243 15.88 -2.87 4.24
CA ASP A 243 17.14 -2.10 4.18
C ASP A 243 17.38 -1.39 2.84
N LYS A 244 16.43 -1.48 1.91
CA LYS A 244 16.58 -0.92 0.57
C LYS A 244 16.45 0.59 0.60
N THR A 245 17.44 1.26 0.01
CA THR A 245 17.42 2.72 -0.23
C THR A 245 17.31 3.04 -1.73
N SER A 246 17.07 2.04 -2.59
CA SER A 246 17.06 2.24 -4.04
C SER A 246 15.95 3.22 -4.45
N THR A 247 16.30 4.12 -5.36
CA THR A 247 15.37 5.14 -5.88
C THR A 247 14.35 4.53 -6.83
N ASP A 248 14.66 3.39 -7.44
CA ASP A 248 13.87 2.74 -8.49
C ASP A 248 12.66 1.95 -7.97
N ARG A 249 12.41 1.81 -6.66
CA ARG A 249 11.21 1.15 -6.08
C ARG A 249 10.90 -0.27 -6.59
N LEU A 250 11.70 -0.87 -7.47
CA LEU A 250 11.47 -2.14 -8.17
C LEU A 250 11.90 -3.34 -7.34
N GLY A 251 12.84 -3.16 -6.41
CA GLY A 251 13.29 -4.23 -5.54
C GLY A 251 12.19 -4.68 -4.57
N MET A 252 11.93 -5.98 -4.47
CA MET A 252 10.92 -6.58 -3.58
C MET A 252 11.02 -6.10 -2.13
N GLY A 253 9.95 -5.51 -1.58
CA GLY A 253 9.82 -5.14 -0.16
C GLY A 253 9.21 -6.23 0.72
N GLY A 254 8.78 -5.82 1.92
CA GLY A 254 8.11 -6.70 2.88
C GLY A 254 8.95 -7.87 3.40
N ARG A 255 8.32 -8.87 4.02
CA ARG A 255 8.99 -10.03 4.64
C ARG A 255 9.84 -10.85 3.67
N TYR A 256 9.57 -10.79 2.37
CA TYR A 256 10.38 -11.49 1.37
C TYR A 256 11.83 -11.04 1.35
N THR A 257 12.12 -9.81 1.78
CA THR A 257 13.51 -9.34 1.90
C THR A 257 14.35 -10.18 2.85
N TYR A 258 13.76 -10.86 3.84
CA TYR A 258 14.49 -11.73 4.77
C TYR A 258 15.16 -12.93 4.07
N MET A 259 14.58 -13.40 2.96
CA MET A 259 15.12 -14.52 2.20
C MET A 259 16.44 -14.17 1.52
N PHE A 260 16.63 -12.89 1.19
CA PHE A 260 17.77 -12.41 0.42
C PHE A 260 18.69 -11.46 1.21
N ASN A 261 18.31 -11.08 2.44
CA ASN A 261 19.09 -10.19 3.31
C ASN A 261 19.34 -10.84 4.67
N PRO A 262 20.44 -11.60 4.84
CA PRO A 262 20.75 -12.29 6.09
C PRO A 262 20.92 -11.34 7.28
N GLN A 263 21.39 -10.10 7.04
CA GLN A 263 21.49 -9.07 8.08
C GLN A 263 20.13 -8.68 8.66
N MET A 264 19.11 -8.51 7.80
CA MET A 264 17.75 -8.24 8.25
C MET A 264 17.22 -9.40 9.08
N PHE A 265 17.45 -10.63 8.63
CA PHE A 265 17.03 -11.83 9.35
C PHE A 265 17.71 -11.91 10.73
N GLY A 266 19.02 -11.67 10.78
CA GLY A 266 19.78 -11.57 12.02
C GLY A 266 19.18 -10.56 12.99
N ARG A 267 18.86 -9.33 12.54
CA ARG A 267 18.21 -8.31 13.39
C ARG A 267 16.84 -8.76 13.90
N ALA A 268 16.04 -9.42 13.07
CA ALA A 268 14.73 -9.94 13.49
C ALA A 268 14.87 -11.01 14.59
N VAL A 269 15.83 -11.93 14.44
CA VAL A 269 16.11 -12.97 15.44
C VAL A 269 16.63 -12.34 16.74
N MET A 270 17.66 -11.49 16.65
CA MET A 270 18.28 -10.83 17.80
C MET A 270 17.28 -10.00 18.60
N GLY A 271 16.43 -9.22 17.92
CA GLY A 271 15.36 -8.46 18.55
C GLY A 271 14.30 -9.33 19.24
N ARG A 272 14.04 -10.55 18.73
CA ARG A 272 13.09 -11.50 19.35
C ARG A 272 13.64 -12.14 20.62
N ILE A 273 14.96 -12.35 20.70
CA ILE A 273 15.63 -12.91 21.88
C ILE A 273 16.13 -11.84 22.87
N GLY A 274 15.78 -10.57 22.66
CA GLY A 274 16.06 -9.47 23.58
C GLY A 274 17.43 -8.79 23.43
N PHE A 275 18.19 -9.12 22.38
CA PHE A 275 19.46 -8.48 22.08
C PHE A 275 19.28 -7.40 21.00
N GLY A 276 19.09 -6.15 21.43
CA GLY A 276 18.90 -4.99 20.57
C GLY A 276 17.44 -4.66 20.27
N SER A 277 17.22 -3.81 19.28
CA SER A 277 15.87 -3.31 18.94
C SER A 277 15.00 -4.38 18.29
N SER A 278 13.72 -4.42 18.66
CA SER A 278 12.74 -5.32 18.03
C SER A 278 12.53 -4.91 16.56
N TYR A 279 12.89 -5.78 15.62
CA TYR A 279 12.88 -5.48 14.19
C TYR A 279 11.83 -6.27 13.42
N THR A 280 11.07 -5.63 12.54
CA THR A 280 10.17 -6.33 11.60
C THR A 280 10.02 -5.57 10.28
N CYS A 281 10.24 -6.28 9.17
CA CYS A 281 9.73 -5.90 7.87
C CYS A 281 8.33 -6.51 7.72
N ILE A 282 7.29 -5.69 7.60
CA ILE A 282 5.90 -6.17 7.59
C ILE A 282 5.44 -6.53 6.17
N ASN A 283 4.45 -7.41 6.09
CA ASN A 283 3.57 -7.50 4.92
C ASN A 283 2.24 -6.83 5.25
N LEU A 284 1.51 -6.43 4.23
CA LEU A 284 0.15 -5.92 4.36
C LEU A 284 -0.76 -6.96 5.05
N VAL A 285 -1.60 -6.49 5.97
CA VAL A 285 -2.66 -7.31 6.58
C VAL A 285 -4.02 -6.89 6.00
N TYR A 286 -4.66 -7.81 5.29
CA TYR A 286 -6.02 -7.62 4.76
C TYR A 286 -7.05 -7.88 5.87
N LYS A 287 -7.38 -6.81 6.61
CA LYS A 287 -8.36 -6.85 7.70
C LYS A 287 -9.45 -5.82 7.48
N ASP A 288 -10.69 -6.29 7.34
CA ASP A 288 -11.86 -5.44 7.09
C ASP A 288 -12.02 -4.35 8.13
N SER A 289 -11.75 -4.65 9.41
CA SER A 289 -11.87 -3.66 10.48
C SER A 289 -10.95 -2.46 10.25
N TYR A 290 -9.73 -2.68 9.72
CA TYR A 290 -8.82 -1.58 9.42
C TYR A 290 -9.33 -0.72 8.28
N LEU A 291 -9.84 -1.33 7.20
CA LEU A 291 -10.37 -0.55 6.08
C LEU A 291 -11.67 0.18 6.45
N LYS A 292 -12.49 -0.38 7.34
CA LYS A 292 -13.68 0.30 7.88
C LYS A 292 -13.34 1.58 8.62
N GLU A 293 -12.23 1.64 9.35
CA GLU A 293 -11.76 2.88 9.99
C GLU A 293 -11.40 3.97 8.96
N ALA A 294 -11.13 3.62 7.70
CA ALA A 294 -10.90 4.61 6.64
C ALA A 294 -12.17 5.37 6.26
N LEU A 295 -13.37 4.85 6.58
CA LEU A 295 -14.63 5.51 6.26
C LEU A 295 -14.78 6.86 6.99
N ASP A 296 -14.07 7.03 8.11
CA ASP A 296 -14.03 8.28 8.88
C ASP A 296 -12.93 9.24 8.39
N LEU A 297 -12.20 8.90 7.33
CA LEU A 297 -11.16 9.74 6.75
C LEU A 297 -11.80 10.96 6.05
N PRO A 298 -11.48 12.20 6.48
CA PRO A 298 -11.95 13.39 5.80
C PRO A 298 -11.45 13.44 4.36
N LYS A 299 -12.32 13.88 3.45
CA LYS A 299 -12.04 13.93 2.01
C LYS A 299 -10.78 14.74 1.68
N ASP A 300 -10.52 15.84 2.38
CA ASP A 300 -9.32 16.69 2.18
C ASP A 300 -8.00 16.00 2.57
N LYS A 301 -8.07 14.83 3.23
CA LYS A 301 -6.91 13.98 3.55
C LYS A 301 -6.65 12.90 2.51
N ILE A 302 -7.48 12.78 1.49
CA ILE A 302 -7.27 11.87 0.35
C ILE A 302 -6.45 12.59 -0.70
N ILE A 303 -5.16 12.24 -0.78
CA ILE A 303 -4.20 12.95 -1.61
C ILE A 303 -3.94 12.17 -2.90
N ILE A 304 -4.40 12.71 -4.02
CA ILE A 304 -4.09 12.23 -5.37
C ILE A 304 -2.96 13.10 -5.94
N ASP A 305 -1.92 12.43 -6.44
CA ASP A 305 -0.80 13.09 -7.13
C ASP A 305 -1.14 13.37 -8.59
N SER A 306 -1.67 12.35 -9.26
CA SER A 306 -1.89 12.34 -10.71
C SER A 306 -2.93 11.29 -11.06
N THR A 307 -3.61 11.53 -12.19
CA THR A 307 -4.61 10.62 -12.74
C THR A 307 -4.32 10.41 -14.21
N PHE A 308 -4.39 9.15 -14.63
CA PHE A 308 -4.12 8.68 -15.98
C PHE A 308 -5.35 7.93 -16.50
N ASP A 309 -5.52 7.91 -17.82
CA ASP A 309 -6.56 7.09 -18.45
C ASP A 309 -6.11 5.63 -18.55
N PHE A 310 -7.06 4.72 -18.82
CA PHE A 310 -6.78 3.28 -18.86
C PHE A 310 -5.71 2.89 -19.89
N SER A 311 -5.61 3.63 -21.00
CA SER A 311 -4.56 3.41 -22.01
C SER A 311 -3.17 3.87 -21.56
N GLN A 312 -3.08 4.60 -20.45
CA GLN A 312 -1.86 5.26 -19.94
C GLN A 312 -1.29 4.60 -18.67
N VAL A 313 -1.57 3.30 -18.46
CA VAL A 313 -1.09 2.59 -17.27
C VAL A 313 0.43 2.55 -17.19
N ARG A 314 1.14 2.46 -18.33
CA ARG A 314 2.61 2.47 -18.33
C ARG A 314 3.15 3.81 -17.80
N GLU A 315 2.57 4.92 -18.25
CA GLU A 315 2.91 6.27 -17.81
C GLU A 315 2.59 6.48 -16.32
N ALA A 316 1.48 5.90 -15.83
CA ALA A 316 1.15 5.90 -14.40
C ALA A 316 2.24 5.19 -13.58
N PHE A 317 2.73 4.05 -14.06
CA PHE A 317 3.86 3.35 -13.46
C PHE A 317 5.16 4.17 -13.55
N GLU A 318 5.51 4.74 -14.70
CA GLU A 318 6.67 5.61 -14.83
C GLU A 318 6.63 6.80 -13.87
N ARG A 319 5.46 7.44 -13.72
CA ARG A 319 5.23 8.50 -12.73
C ARG A 319 5.48 8.01 -11.31
N LEU A 320 4.96 6.83 -10.96
CA LEU A 320 5.21 6.19 -9.68
C LEU A 320 6.71 5.94 -9.45
N ASN A 321 7.46 5.56 -10.49
CA ASN A 321 8.87 5.24 -10.38
C ASN A 321 9.78 6.48 -10.19
N THR A 322 9.31 7.69 -10.48
CA THR A 322 10.13 8.92 -10.37
C THR A 322 10.64 9.24 -8.97
N GLY A 323 10.19 8.55 -7.92
CA GLY A 323 10.54 8.91 -6.54
C GLY A 323 9.72 10.09 -5.99
N ARG A 324 9.09 10.90 -6.84
CA ARG A 324 8.64 12.26 -6.51
C ARG A 324 7.14 12.43 -6.26
N VAL A 325 6.36 11.36 -6.37
CA VAL A 325 4.91 11.35 -6.11
C VAL A 325 4.57 11.95 -4.74
N LYS A 326 3.51 12.76 -4.69
CA LYS A 326 2.88 13.27 -3.46
C LYS A 326 1.43 12.79 -3.42
N GLY A 327 1.17 11.71 -2.68
CA GLY A 327 -0.13 11.06 -2.64
C GLY A 327 -0.17 9.83 -3.54
N LYS A 328 -1.29 9.60 -4.23
CA LYS A 328 -1.53 8.38 -5.02
C LYS A 328 -1.63 8.66 -6.51
N VAL A 329 -1.12 7.72 -7.30
CA VAL A 329 -1.26 7.71 -8.76
C VAL A 329 -2.46 6.84 -9.10
N ILE A 330 -3.44 7.43 -9.79
CA ILE A 330 -4.73 6.80 -10.11
C ILE A 330 -4.82 6.52 -11.61
N VAL A 331 -5.50 5.43 -11.95
CA VAL A 331 -5.90 5.07 -13.31
C VAL A 331 -7.42 5.03 -13.38
N ARG A 332 -8.02 5.79 -14.29
CA ARG A 332 -9.43 5.66 -14.65
C ARG A 332 -9.60 4.46 -15.56
N VAL A 333 -10.39 3.49 -15.14
CA VAL A 333 -10.53 2.21 -15.85
C VAL A 333 -11.71 2.25 -16.80
N SER A 334 -12.89 2.63 -16.30
CA SER A 334 -14.06 2.86 -17.14
C SER A 334 -14.68 4.22 -16.81
N PRO A 335 -15.09 5.01 -17.83
CA PRO A 335 -15.82 6.26 -17.62
C PRO A 335 -17.15 6.02 -16.90
#